data_AF-X6K367-F1
#
_entry.id   AF-X6K367-F1
#
_cell.length_a   1.000
_cell.length_b   1.000
_cell.length_c   1.000
_cell.angle_alpha   90.00
_cell.angle_beta   90.00
_cell.angle_gamma   90.00
#
_symmetry.space_group_name_H-M   'P 1'
#
loop_
_entity.id
_entity.type
_entity.pdbx_description
1 polymer ?
#
loop_
_entity_poly.entity_id
_entity_poly.type
_entity_poly.pdbx_seq_one_letter_code
_entity_poly.pdbx_strand_id
1 'polypeptide(L)' 'MVEIRRHLHRHPELSNRKIGTGAYLRPMLAGQGISDIRDVARYGLAVDIVGSARPSIAMWR' A
#
# COMPACT_ATOMS: atom_id res chain seq x y z
N MET A 1 3.29 -3.38 13.02
CA MET A 1 4.44 -2.87 12.23
C MET A 1 5.57 -3.88 12.05
N VAL A 2 6.14 -4.48 13.11
CA VAL A 2 7.29 -5.41 12.98
C VAL A 2 6.96 -6.66 12.16
N GLU A 3 5.76 -7.21 12.31
CA GLU A 3 5.32 -8.41 11.58
C GLU A 3 5.25 -8.18 10.06
N ILE A 4 4.67 -7.05 9.63
CA ILE A 4 4.62 -6.65 8.22
C ILE A 4 6.04 -6.58 7.64
N ARG A 5 6.96 -5.92 8.34
CA ARG A 5 8.36 -5.83 7.93
C ARG A 5 8.97 -7.24 7.78
N ARG A 6 8.75 -8.13 8.75
CA ARG A 6 9.27 -9.51 8.71
C ARG A 6 8.66 -10.34 7.58
N HIS A 7 7.37 -10.17 7.29
CA HIS A 7 6.71 -10.83 6.17
C HIS A 7 7.34 -10.38 4.84
N LEU A 8 7.39 -9.07 4.60
CA LEU A 8 7.94 -8.51 3.36
C LEU A 8 9.44 -8.82 3.19
N HIS A 9 10.20 -8.88 4.29
CA HIS A 9 11.62 -9.24 4.24
C HIS A 9 11.86 -10.72 3.92
N ARG A 10 10.92 -11.61 4.27
CA ARG A 10 10.97 -13.04 3.91
C ARG A 10 10.45 -13.33 2.50
N HIS A 11 9.70 -12.40 1.91
CA HIS A 11 9.14 -12.52 0.55
C HIS A 11 9.57 -11.34 -0.33
N PRO A 12 10.89 -11.19 -0.61
CA PRO A 12 11.37 -10.12 -1.46
C PRO A 12 10.91 -10.34 -2.91
N GLU A 13 10.49 -9.26 -3.57
CA GLU A 13 10.11 -9.25 -4.98
C GLU A 13 10.93 -8.20 -5.76
N LEU A 14 11.20 -8.50 -7.03
CA LEU A 14 11.94 -7.61 -7.92
C LEU A 14 11.15 -6.34 -8.24
N SER A 15 11.86 -5.25 -8.51
CA SER A 15 11.27 -4.01 -9.03
C SER A 15 10.42 -4.30 -10.28
N ASN A 16 9.23 -3.67 -10.35
CA ASN A 16 8.26 -3.86 -11.43
C ASN A 16 7.78 -5.31 -11.63
N ARG A 17 7.81 -6.14 -10.58
CA ARG A 17 7.27 -7.52 -10.57
C ARG A 17 6.59 -7.87 -9.23
N LYS A 18 6.19 -6.86 -8.46
CA LYS A 18 5.73 -7.02 -7.06
C LYS A 18 4.24 -7.29 -6.94
N ILE A 19 3.80 -8.46 -7.38
CA ILE A 19 2.38 -8.83 -7.37
C ILE A 19 1.96 -9.29 -5.96
N GLY A 20 2.79 -10.10 -5.30
CA GLY A 20 2.52 -10.65 -3.97
C GLY A 20 2.53 -9.59 -2.87
N THR A 21 3.44 -8.61 -2.95
CA THR A 21 3.51 -7.48 -2.00
C THR A 21 2.20 -6.70 -2.02
N GLY A 22 1.69 -6.35 -3.21
CA GLY A 22 0.42 -5.63 -3.34
C GLY A 22 -0.76 -6.45 -2.79
N ALA A 23 -0.84 -7.74 -3.17
CA ALA A 23 -1.87 -8.65 -2.68
C ALA A 23 -1.88 -8.79 -1.14
N TYR A 24 -0.70 -8.82 -0.52
CA TYR A 24 -0.56 -8.89 0.94
C TYR A 24 -1.03 -7.62 1.66
N LEU A 25 -0.74 -6.43 1.11
CA LEU A 25 -1.05 -5.15 1.77
C LEU A 25 -2.52 -4.75 1.66
N ARG A 26 -3.22 -5.11 0.57
CA ARG A 26 -4.64 -4.77 0.35
C ARG A 26 -5.58 -5.13 1.51
N PRO A 27 -5.63 -6.37 2.01
CA PRO A 27 -6.52 -6.71 3.12
C PRO A 27 -6.17 -5.96 4.40
N MET A 28 -4.88 -5.63 4.61
CA MET A 28 -4.46 -4.85 5.77
C MET A 28 -4.97 -3.41 5.70
N LEU A 29 -4.85 -2.77 4.53
CA LEU A 29 -5.38 -1.42 4.28
C LEU A 29 -6.90 -1.40 4.45
N ALA A 30 -7.59 -2.38 3.85
CA ALA A 30 -9.05 -2.52 4.00
C ALA A 30 -9.47 -2.71 5.47
N GLY A 31 -8.72 -3.51 6.24
CA GLY A 31 -8.94 -3.69 7.68
C GLY A 31 -8.73 -2.43 8.53
N GLN A 32 -8.13 -1.38 7.98
CA GLN A 32 -8.03 -0.05 8.61
C GLN A 32 -9.10 0.93 8.09
N GLY A 33 -10.06 0.47 7.31
CA GLY A 33 -11.09 1.31 6.68
C GLY A 33 -10.63 2.01 5.39
N ILE A 34 -9.41 1.75 4.92
CA ILE A 34 -8.88 2.31 3.67
C ILE A 34 -9.31 1.39 2.52
N SER A 35 -10.42 1.74 1.88
CA SER A 35 -11.06 0.91 0.85
C SER A 35 -10.83 1.40 -0.58
N ASP A 36 -10.57 2.70 -0.78
CA ASP A 36 -10.27 3.27 -2.10
C ASP A 36 -8.78 3.09 -2.45
N ILE A 37 -8.42 1.84 -2.77
CA ILE A 37 -7.06 1.44 -3.16
C ILE A 37 -7.00 1.34 -4.68
N ARG A 38 -6.18 2.18 -5.30
CA ARG A 38 -6.02 2.26 -6.76
C ARG A 38 -4.70 1.63 -7.20
N ASP A 39 -4.75 0.93 -8.32
CA ASP A 39 -3.55 0.36 -8.95
C ASP A 39 -2.88 1.41 -9.82
N VAL A 40 -1.57 1.62 -9.60
CA VAL A 40 -0.76 2.60 -10.33
C VAL A 40 0.41 1.91 -10.97
N ALA A 41 0.63 2.14 -12.27
CA ALA A 41 1.73 1.55 -13.03
C ALA A 41 1.87 0.03 -12.81
N ARG A 42 0.73 -0.67 -12.76
CA ARG A 42 0.59 -2.14 -12.61
C ARG A 42 0.99 -2.75 -11.26
N TYR A 43 1.97 -2.17 -10.56
CA TYR A 43 2.54 -2.76 -9.34
C TYR A 43 2.47 -1.84 -8.11
N GLY A 44 2.16 -0.55 -8.31
CA GLY A 44 1.99 0.42 -7.24
C GLY A 44 0.56 0.41 -6.70
N LEU A 45 0.42 0.77 -5.43
CA LEU A 45 -0.86 1.05 -4.78
C LEU A 45 -0.89 2.53 -4.39
N ALA A 46 -1.93 3.24 -4.77
CA ALA A 46 -2.24 4.58 -4.30
C ALA A 46 -3.51 4.56 -3.45
N VAL A 47 -3.48 5.25 -2.31
CA VAL A 47 -4.60 5.35 -1.39
C VAL A 47 -4.83 6.80 -1.00
N ASP A 48 -6.08 7.20 -0.94
CA ASP A 48 -6.47 8.52 -0.45
C ASP A 48 -7.04 8.40 0.96
N ILE A 49 -6.50 9.19 1.88
CA ILE A 49 -7.03 9.34 3.24
C ILE A 49 -7.68 10.72 3.29
N VAL A 50 -9.01 10.74 3.14
CA VAL A 50 -9.79 11.98 3.00
C VAL A 50 -10.25 12.49 4.36
N GLY A 51 -9.74 13.66 4.76
CA GLY A 51 -10.26 14.45 5.86
C GLY A 51 -11.07 15.65 5.38
N SER A 52 -11.61 16.45 6.31
CA SER A 52 -12.38 17.66 5.99
C SER A 52 -11.53 18.91 5.75
N ALA A 53 -10.25 18.89 6.11
CA ALA A 53 -9.33 20.02 5.98
C ALA A 53 -8.61 20.03 4.63
N ARG A 54 -8.21 21.24 4.19
CA ARG A 54 -7.30 21.48 3.05
C ARG A 54 -6.03 22.15 3.57
N PRO A 55 -4.83 21.95 2.97
CA PRO A 55 -4.54 21.28 1.69
C PRO A 55 -4.28 19.76 1.79
N SER A 56 -4.15 19.10 0.64
CA SER A 56 -3.74 17.69 0.54
C SER A 56 -2.21 17.54 0.51
N ILE A 57 -1.69 16.46 1.09
CA ILE A 57 -0.29 16.07 1.01
C ILE A 57 -0.17 14.63 0.51
N ALA A 58 0.80 14.37 -0.37
CA ALA A 58 1.17 13.02 -0.77
C ALA A 58 2.51 12.66 -0.12
N MET A 59 2.59 11.44 0.42
CA MET A 59 3.84 10.89 0.96
C MET A 59 4.32 9.80 0.01
N TRP A 60 5.46 10.05 -0.65
CA TRP A 60 6.16 9.07 -1.47
C TRP A 60 7.61 8.98 -0.96
N ARG A 61 8.12 7.76 -0.83
CA ARG A 61 9.51 7.50 -0.43
C ARG A 61 10.04 6.29 -1.17
#